data_AF-A0A382IGN0-F1
#
_entry.id   AF-A0A382IGN0-F1
#
_cell.length_a   1.000
_cell.length_b   1.000
_cell.length_c   1.000
_cell.angle_alpha   90.00
_cell.angle_beta   90.00
_cell.angle_gamma   90.00
#
_symmetry.space_group_name_H-M   'P 1'
#
loop_
_entity.id
_entity.type
_entity.pdbx_description
1 polymer ?
#
loop_
_entity_poly.entity_id
_entity_poly.type
_entity_poly.pdbx_seq_one_letter_code
_entity_poly.pdbx_strand_id
1 'polypeptide(L)'
;MSYRFKLAFKLALREMRTGLKGFRIFIACLALGVAAIGGVGSLSEAIKGGLEKDARRLLGGDVALRLTHMPATSKQKIYLAKSGILSEVVEMRAMAHSVAR
;
A
#
# COMPACT_ATOMS: atom_id res chain seq x y z
N MET A 1 19.56 -29.05 -34.25
CA MET A 1 19.55 -27.67 -33.68
C MET A 1 19.66 -27.64 -32.15
N SER A 2 18.95 -28.51 -31.40
CA SER A 2 18.86 -28.45 -29.92
C SER A 2 20.17 -28.77 -29.15
N TYR A 3 21.03 -29.63 -29.70
CA TYR A 3 22.31 -30.01 -29.05
C TYR A 3 23.32 -28.87 -28.94
N ARG A 4 23.30 -27.91 -29.87
CA ARG A 4 24.22 -26.74 -29.85
C ARG A 4 23.87 -25.78 -28.71
N PHE A 5 22.58 -25.55 -28.45
CA PHE A 5 22.13 -24.72 -27.32
C PHE A 5 22.48 -25.34 -25.97
N LYS A 6 22.33 -26.66 -25.81
CA LYS A 6 22.76 -27.37 -24.59
C LYS A 6 24.26 -27.25 -24.36
N LEU A 7 25.07 -27.33 -25.41
CA LEU A 7 26.52 -27.20 -25.31
C LEU A 7 26.95 -25.75 -24.99
N ALA A 8 26.35 -24.77 -25.67
CA ALA A 8 26.60 -23.35 -25.43
C ALA A 8 26.23 -22.94 -23.98
N PHE A 9 25.10 -23.43 -23.46
CA PHE A 9 24.68 -23.17 -22.08
C PHE A 9 25.63 -23.81 -21.04
N LYS A 10 26.11 -25.04 -21.31
CA LYS A 10 27.11 -25.71 -20.46
C LYS A 10 28.43 -24.95 -20.41
N LEU A 11 28.91 -24.48 -21.57
CA LEU A 11 30.14 -23.69 -21.65
C LEU A 11 29.99 -22.35 -20.93
N ALA A 12 28.89 -21.63 -21.17
CA ALA A 12 28.59 -20.36 -20.50
C ALA A 12 28.52 -20.50 -18.97
N LEU A 13 27.84 -21.54 -18.45
CA LEU A 13 27.76 -21.81 -17.01
C LEU A 13 29.12 -22.15 -16.39
N ARG A 14 29.98 -22.83 -17.15
CA ARG A 14 31.30 -23.26 -16.67
C ARG A 14 32.27 -22.08 -16.60
N GLU A 15 32.26 -21.21 -17.60
CA GLU A 15 32.99 -19.93 -17.60
C GLU A 15 32.49 -19.00 -16.49
N MET A 16 31.16 -18.88 -16.32
CA MET A 16 30.58 -18.09 -15.22
C MET A 16 31.04 -18.61 -13.86
N ARG A 17 31.17 -19.93 -13.65
CA ARG A 17 31.57 -20.52 -12.35
C ARG A 17 32.95 -20.09 -11.86
N THR A 18 33.87 -19.81 -12.77
CA THR A 18 35.24 -19.37 -12.43
C THR A 18 35.26 -17.90 -12.00
N GLY A 19 34.43 -17.03 -12.60
CA GLY A 19 34.27 -15.61 -12.24
C GLY A 19 33.18 -15.31 -11.20
N LEU A 20 32.31 -16.28 -10.90
CA LEU A 20 31.10 -16.09 -10.11
C LEU A 20 31.35 -15.65 -8.67
N LYS A 21 32.50 -15.97 -8.06
CA LYS A 21 32.81 -15.58 -6.66
C LYS A 21 32.76 -14.05 -6.46
N GLY A 22 33.27 -13.26 -7.41
CA GLY A 22 33.19 -11.79 -7.37
C GLY A 22 31.83 -11.25 -7.84
N PHE A 23 31.16 -11.95 -8.76
CA PHE A 23 29.92 -11.48 -9.39
C PHE A 23 28.66 -11.74 -8.55
N ARG A 24 28.75 -12.50 -7.44
CA ARG A 24 27.59 -12.82 -6.58
C ARG A 24 26.93 -11.57 -6.03
N ILE A 25 27.70 -10.55 -5.66
CA ILE A 25 27.19 -9.31 -5.09
C ILE A 25 26.35 -8.55 -6.13
N PHE A 26 26.83 -8.49 -7.38
CA PHE A 26 26.10 -7.85 -8.47
C PHE A 26 24.77 -8.56 -8.75
N ILE A 27 24.80 -9.90 -8.86
CA ILE A 27 23.57 -10.69 -9.08
C ILE A 27 22.61 -10.57 -7.89
N ALA A 28 23.11 -10.59 -6.66
CA ALA A 28 22.29 -10.45 -5.47
C ALA A 28 21.60 -9.08 -5.44
N CYS A 29 22.33 -8.01 -5.77
CA CYS A 29 21.78 -6.65 -5.87
C CYS A 29 20.70 -6.56 -6.95
N LEU A 30 20.96 -7.10 -8.15
CA LEU A 30 19.99 -7.13 -9.24
C LEU A 30 18.73 -7.91 -8.87
N ALA A 31 18.90 -9.09 -8.26
CA ALA A 31 17.79 -9.91 -7.79
C ALA A 31 16.98 -9.19 -6.70
N LEU A 32 17.64 -8.53 -5.74
CA LEU A 32 16.98 -7.73 -4.71
C LEU A 32 16.20 -6.56 -5.30
N GLY A 33 16.76 -5.83 -6.27
CA GLY A 33 16.08 -4.72 -6.92
C GLY A 33 14.81 -5.17 -7.66
N VAL A 34 14.91 -6.22 -8.47
CA VAL A 34 13.75 -6.76 -9.20
C VAL A 34 12.70 -7.33 -8.24
N ALA A 35 13.13 -8.04 -7.19
CA ALA A 35 12.23 -8.57 -6.17
C ALA A 35 11.50 -7.44 -5.41
N ALA A 36 12.19 -6.35 -5.09
CA ALA A 36 11.58 -5.19 -4.45
C ALA A 36 10.51 -4.55 -5.36
N ILE A 37 10.82 -4.32 -6.64
CA ILE A 37 9.88 -3.71 -7.59
C ILE A 37 8.64 -4.59 -7.79
N GLY A 38 8.82 -5.89 -8.01
CA GLY A 38 7.69 -6.83 -8.18
C GLY A 38 6.91 -7.08 -6.89
N GLY A 39 7.60 -7.09 -5.75
CA GLY A 39 7.02 -7.33 -4.43
C GLY A 39 6.11 -6.20 -3.97
N VAL A 40 6.51 -4.94 -4.17
CA VAL A 40 5.72 -3.77 -3.76
C VAL A 40 4.38 -3.71 -4.50
N GLY A 41 4.34 -4.07 -5.79
CA GLY A 41 3.08 -4.15 -6.54
C GLY A 41 2.11 -5.17 -5.95
N SER A 42 2.59 -6.40 -5.75
CA SER A 42 1.81 -7.50 -5.16
C SER A 42 1.32 -7.15 -3.74
N LEU A 43 2.19 -6.55 -2.93
CA LEU A 43 1.84 -6.10 -1.58
C LEU A 43 0.79 -4.99 -1.59
N SER A 44 0.93 -4.00 -2.48
CA SER A 44 -0.03 -2.90 -2.60
C SER A 44 -1.42 -3.41 -2.98
N GLU A 45 -1.48 -4.39 -3.88
CA GLU A 45 -2.73 -4.99 -4.33
C GLU A 45 -3.37 -5.85 -3.23
N ALA A 46 -2.58 -6.63 -2.50
CA ALA A 46 -3.05 -7.37 -1.34
C ALA A 46 -3.61 -6.44 -0.24
N ILE A 47 -2.92 -5.33 0.03
CA ILE A 47 -3.39 -4.32 0.99
C ILE A 47 -4.69 -3.70 0.49
N LYS A 48 -4.76 -3.24 -0.77
CA LYS A 48 -5.99 -2.65 -1.33
C LYS A 48 -7.16 -3.63 -1.29
N GLY A 49 -6.97 -4.88 -1.71
CA GLY A 49 -8.03 -5.89 -1.70
C GLY A 49 -8.46 -6.27 -0.28
N GLY A 50 -7.53 -6.29 0.68
CA GLY A 50 -7.86 -6.46 2.11
C GLY A 50 -8.66 -5.27 2.64
N LEU A 51 -8.20 -4.05 2.31
CA LEU A 51 -8.87 -2.82 2.72
C LEU A 51 -10.26 -2.70 2.12
N GLU A 52 -10.49 -3.08 0.86
CA GLU A 52 -11.81 -3.08 0.24
C GLU A 52 -12.76 -4.09 0.90
N LYS A 53 -12.28 -5.29 1.22
CA LYS A 53 -13.07 -6.32 1.91
C LYS A 53 -13.46 -5.90 3.32
N ASP A 54 -12.55 -5.27 4.04
CA ASP A 54 -12.77 -4.83 5.41
C ASP A 54 -13.14 -3.35 5.53
N ALA A 55 -13.29 -2.63 4.41
CA ALA A 55 -13.55 -1.18 4.37
C ALA A 55 -14.76 -0.82 5.20
N ARG A 56 -15.85 -1.58 5.06
CA ARG A 56 -17.10 -1.36 5.80
C ARG A 56 -16.93 -1.52 7.31
N ARG A 57 -16.09 -2.47 7.74
CA ARG A 57 -15.76 -2.67 9.16
C ARG A 57 -14.83 -1.58 9.69
N LEU A 58 -13.81 -1.20 8.91
CA LEU A 58 -12.83 -0.18 9.27
C LEU A 58 -13.42 1.24 9.28
N LEU A 59 -14.33 1.55 8.35
CA LEU A 59 -15.06 2.82 8.27
C LEU A 59 -16.15 2.93 9.34
N GLY A 60 -16.60 1.81 9.92
CA GLY A 60 -17.68 1.79 10.90
C GLY A 60 -19.04 2.23 10.34
N GLY A 61 -19.19 2.25 9.02
CA GLY A 61 -20.39 2.72 8.32
C GLY A 61 -20.30 2.49 6.80
N ASP A 62 -21.44 2.63 6.14
CA ASP A 62 -21.57 2.45 4.69
C ASP A 62 -21.16 3.69 3.88
N VAL A 63 -21.36 4.88 4.47
CA VAL A 63 -21.10 6.17 3.82
C VAL A 63 -20.48 7.11 4.85
N ALA A 64 -19.33 7.71 4.49
CA ALA A 64 -18.68 8.74 5.29
C ALA A 64 -18.81 10.10 4.58
N LEU A 65 -19.41 11.08 5.26
CA LEU A 65 -19.54 12.45 4.77
C LEU A 65 -18.69 13.37 5.63
N ARG A 66 -17.76 14.10 5.01
CA ARG A 66 -16.91 15.07 5.70
C ARG A 66 -17.20 16.47 5.20
N LEU A 67 -17.72 17.33 6.07
CA LEU A 67 -17.91 18.74 5.79
C LEU A 67 -16.74 19.52 6.40
N THR A 68 -16.00 20.25 5.57
CA THR A 68 -14.86 21.07 6.02
C THR A 68 -15.35 22.49 6.29
N HIS A 69 -14.96 23.07 7.43
CA HIS A 69 -15.26 24.45 7.84
C HIS A 69 -16.73 24.83 8.10
N MET A 70 -17.69 23.90 8.00
CA MET A 70 -19.08 24.16 8.38
C MET A 70 -19.73 22.93 9.03
N PRO A 71 -20.49 23.10 10.12
CA PRO A 71 -21.29 22.02 10.67
C PRO A 71 -22.48 21.70 9.74
N ALA A 72 -22.92 20.44 9.72
CA ALA A 72 -24.10 20.04 8.95
C ALA A 72 -25.35 20.79 9.46
N THR A 73 -26.14 21.34 8.53
CA THR A 73 -27.37 22.05 8.91
C THR A 73 -28.41 21.08 9.46
N SER A 74 -29.30 21.55 10.32
CA SER A 74 -30.35 20.74 10.96
C SER A 74 -31.22 19.98 9.95
N LYS A 75 -31.56 20.58 8.79
CA LYS A 75 -32.26 19.88 7.69
C LYS A 75 -31.47 18.70 7.13
N GLN A 76 -30.15 18.86 6.97
CA GLN A 76 -29.26 17.80 6.45
C GLN A 76 -29.10 16.67 7.47
N LYS A 77 -28.95 16.99 8.76
CA LYS A 77 -28.89 15.97 9.82
C LYS A 77 -30.17 15.15 9.90
N ILE A 78 -31.33 15.79 9.80
CA ILE A 78 -32.63 15.10 9.82
C ILE A 78 -32.79 14.19 8.59
N TYR A 79 -32.37 14.65 7.41
CA TYR A 79 -32.38 13.83 6.20
C TYR A 79 -31.47 12.59 6.34
N LEU A 80 -30.26 12.78 6.88
CA LEU A 80 -29.31 11.69 7.11
C LEU A 80 -29.79 10.71 8.17
N ALA A 81 -30.37 11.19 9.28
CA ALA A 81 -30.95 10.36 10.33
C ALA A 81 -32.17 9.55 9.86
N LYS A 82 -32.92 10.04 8.86
CA LYS A 82 -33.99 9.26 8.20
C LYS A 82 -33.46 8.16 7.29
N SER A 83 -32.23 8.30 6.79
CA SER A 83 -31.64 7.39 5.79
C SER A 83 -30.84 6.24 6.42
N GLY A 84 -30.54 6.30 7.73
CA GLY A 84 -29.82 5.25 8.44
C GLY A 84 -29.32 5.67 9.82
N ILE A 85 -28.46 4.83 10.42
CA ILE A 85 -27.80 5.11 11.70
C ILE A 85 -26.74 6.20 11.48
N LEU A 86 -26.91 7.35 12.11
CA LEU A 86 -26.02 8.50 11.97
C LEU A 86 -25.01 8.54 13.12
N SER A 87 -23.71 8.58 12.78
CA SER A 87 -22.62 8.91 13.70
C SER A 87 -22.03 10.27 13.31
N GLU A 88 -21.94 11.21 14.26
CA GLU A 88 -21.40 12.55 14.04
C GLU A 88 -20.07 12.70 14.79
N VAL A 89 -19.01 13.10 14.07
CA VAL A 89 -17.69 13.40 14.64
C VAL A 89 -17.32 14.84 14.29
N VAL A 90 -16.96 15.63 15.29
CA VAL A 90 -16.54 17.03 15.11
C VAL A 90 -15.07 17.17 15.49
N GLU A 91 -14.22 17.47 14.51
CA GLU A 91 -12.79 17.71 14.73
C GLU A 91 -12.52 19.21 14.93
N MET A 92 -11.92 19.56 16.06
CA MET A 92 -11.48 20.92 16.40
C MET A 92 -9.97 20.94 16.58
N ARG A 93 -9.28 21.90 15.94
CA ARG A 93 -7.86 22.16 16.22
C ARG A 93 -7.78 23.16 17.38
N ALA A 94 -7.37 22.70 18.55
CA ALA A 94 -7.07 23.55 19.70
C ALA A 94 -5.55 23.75 19.83
N MET A 95 -5.12 24.98 20.13
CA MET A 95 -3.74 25.32 20.47
C MET A 95 -3.67 25.62 21.96
N ALA A 96 -2.97 24.78 22.72
CA ALA A 96 -2.68 25.06 24.12
C ALA A 96 -1.53 26.07 24.19
N HIS A 97 -1.73 27.22 24.82
CA HIS A 97 -0.67 28.19 25.09
C HIS A 97 -0.31 28.16 26.57
N SER A 98 0.98 28.21 26.91
CA SER A 98 1.42 28.33 28.29
C SER A 98 1.07 29.71 28.82
N VAL A 99 0.46 29.77 30.02
CA VAL A 99 0.32 31.03 30.75
C VAL A 99 1.71 31.38 31.30
N ALA A 100 2.34 32.44 30.77
CA ALA A 100 3.60 32.92 31.32
C ALA A 100 3.33 33.48 32.72
N ARG A 101 4.06 32.99 33.70
CA ARG A 101 4.03 33.44 35.10
C ARG A 101 5.14 34.43 35.36
#